data_AF-A0A1A1ZSV0-F1
#
_entry.id   AF-A0A1A1ZSV0-F1
#
_cell.length_a   1.000
_cell.length_b   1.000
_cell.length_c   1.000
_cell.angle_alpha   90.00
_cell.angle_beta   90.00
_cell.angle_gamma   90.00
#
_symmetry.space_group_name_H-M   'P 1'
#
loop_
_entity.id
_entity.type
_entity.pdbx_description
1 polymer ?
#
loop_
_entity_poly.entity_id
_entity_poly.type
_entity_poly.pdbx_seq_one_letter_code
_entity_poly.pdbx_strand_id
1 'polypeptide(L)'
;MDVAGLSDEHGTRPAPGHGSGGVRDRRARSPRSSAVRPGPVNVRQGGAMPAVTMNRHARNVTLSPAAVETADHRQADYFRRILVQSRRHIDHRLSEYRKAIAAAEAAGDAEGAGSLRRMARGEERERDALDGMIENLQRRFPHRARPAAR
;
A
#
# COMPACT_ATOMS: atom_id res chain seq x y z
N MET A 1 53.32 -27.72 -51.05
CA MET A 1 52.60 -26.43 -51.18
C MET A 1 52.62 -25.79 -49.80
N ASP A 2 53.44 -24.76 -49.65
CA ASP A 2 53.43 -23.83 -48.52
C ASP A 2 52.22 -22.91 -48.63
N VAL A 3 51.54 -22.63 -47.50
CA VAL A 3 51.02 -21.28 -47.21
C VAL A 3 51.07 -21.06 -45.69
N ALA A 4 51.85 -20.06 -45.30
CA ALA A 4 51.86 -19.38 -43.99
C ALA A 4 50.43 -18.90 -43.63
N GLY A 5 50.00 -18.86 -42.36
CA GLY A 5 50.51 -18.00 -41.30
C GLY A 5 49.49 -16.88 -41.04
N LEU A 6 49.22 -16.56 -39.76
CA LEU A 6 49.10 -15.21 -39.17
C LEU A 6 48.34 -15.25 -37.83
N SER A 7 49.02 -14.70 -36.83
CA SER A 7 48.61 -14.40 -35.45
C SER A 7 47.65 -13.20 -35.35
N ASP A 8 46.97 -13.07 -34.21
CA ASP A 8 46.91 -11.85 -33.36
C ASP A 8 45.90 -12.13 -32.21
N GLU A 9 46.30 -12.48 -30.97
CA GLU A 9 46.84 -11.62 -29.91
C GLU A 9 46.22 -10.21 -29.76
N HIS A 10 45.16 -10.13 -28.94
CA HIS A 10 44.92 -8.95 -28.12
C HIS A 10 44.77 -9.36 -26.66
N GLY A 11 45.83 -9.12 -25.91
CA GLY A 11 45.78 -9.02 -24.46
C GLY A 11 45.14 -7.70 -24.02
N THR A 12 44.51 -7.71 -22.85
CA THR A 12 44.68 -6.70 -21.80
C THR A 12 44.05 -7.21 -20.51
N ARG A 13 44.93 -7.62 -19.59
CA ARG A 13 44.69 -7.85 -18.16
C ARG A 13 45.20 -6.58 -17.41
N PRO A 14 45.20 -6.52 -16.06
CA PRO A 14 44.16 -6.41 -15.01
C PRO A 14 44.05 -4.92 -14.52
N ALA A 15 43.40 -4.45 -13.43
CA ALA A 15 43.45 -4.81 -12.00
C ALA A 15 42.62 -3.77 -11.15
N PRO A 16 42.53 -3.89 -9.81
CA PRO A 16 41.37 -3.55 -8.98
C PRO A 16 41.45 -2.21 -8.22
N GLY A 17 40.33 -1.77 -7.63
CA GLY A 17 40.28 -0.62 -6.71
C GLY A 17 39.16 -0.73 -5.66
N HIS A 18 39.57 -0.83 -4.39
CA HIS A 18 38.77 -0.61 -3.19
C HIS A 18 38.38 0.88 -3.04
N GLY A 19 37.25 1.17 -2.37
CA GLY A 19 36.93 2.53 -1.93
C GLY A 19 35.65 2.62 -1.11
N SER A 20 35.81 2.89 0.19
CA SER A 20 34.78 3.03 1.23
C SER A 20 34.37 4.51 1.43
N GLY A 21 33.22 4.74 2.08
CA GLY A 21 32.76 6.04 2.61
C GLY A 21 31.49 6.54 1.91
N GLY A 22 30.33 6.74 2.53
CA GLY A 22 30.07 7.19 3.90
C GLY A 22 30.02 8.73 3.92
N VAL A 23 28.82 9.32 4.01
CA VAL A 23 28.46 10.53 4.78
C VAL A 23 27.09 11.06 4.34
N ARG A 24 26.27 11.34 5.36
CA ARG A 24 24.98 12.03 5.35
C ARG A 24 25.11 13.42 4.71
N ASP A 25 24.11 13.90 3.97
CA ASP A 25 23.45 15.15 4.41
C ASP A 25 22.10 15.41 3.74
N ARG A 26 21.30 16.12 4.53
CA ARG A 26 19.94 16.58 4.38
C ARG A 26 19.79 17.55 3.21
N ARG A 27 18.65 17.49 2.51
CA ARG A 27 17.85 18.70 2.20
C ARG A 27 16.45 18.29 1.74
N ALA A 28 15.51 18.39 2.67
CA ALA A 28 14.13 18.67 2.37
C ALA A 28 14.05 19.92 1.46
N ARG A 29 13.40 19.80 0.30
CA ARG A 29 12.87 20.95 -0.43
C ARG A 29 11.43 20.67 -0.83
N SER A 30 10.57 21.21 0.02
CA SER A 30 9.20 21.66 -0.26
C SER A 30 9.03 22.19 -1.69
N PRO A 31 8.00 21.76 -2.44
CA PRO A 31 7.50 22.55 -3.55
C PRO A 31 6.74 23.75 -2.99
N ARG A 32 7.24 24.96 -3.26
CA ARG A 32 6.50 26.19 -3.00
C ARG A 32 5.46 26.41 -4.09
N SER A 33 4.25 26.65 -3.61
CA SER A 33 3.15 27.31 -4.29
C SER A 33 3.63 28.47 -5.16
N SER A 34 3.29 28.45 -6.46
CA SER A 34 3.36 29.63 -7.33
C SER A 34 1.95 29.96 -7.76
N ALA A 35 1.44 31.06 -7.21
CA ALA A 35 0.20 31.69 -7.61
C ALA A 35 0.38 32.35 -8.98
N VAL A 36 -0.43 31.94 -9.95
CA VAL A 36 -0.69 32.73 -11.16
C VAL A 36 -2.20 32.93 -11.24
N ARG A 37 -2.65 34.13 -10.90
CA ARG A 37 -3.99 34.63 -11.18
C ARG A 37 -4.01 35.20 -12.60
N PRO A 38 -4.95 34.78 -13.46
CA PRO A 38 -5.50 35.64 -14.50
C PRO A 38 -6.84 36.22 -14.01
N GLY A 39 -6.95 37.55 -14.03
CA GLY A 39 -8.19 38.27 -13.79
C GLY A 39 -9.20 38.13 -14.95
N PRO A 40 -10.49 38.44 -14.72
CA PRO A 40 -11.57 38.08 -15.62
C PRO A 40 -11.68 39.04 -16.81
N VAL A 41 -11.75 38.46 -18.02
CA VAL A 41 -12.20 39.17 -19.23
C VAL A 41 -13.69 38.89 -19.38
N ASN A 42 -14.51 39.93 -19.18
CA ASN A 42 -15.93 39.92 -19.46
C ASN A 42 -16.16 39.88 -20.98
N VAL A 43 -16.52 38.72 -21.51
CA VAL A 43 -17.22 38.62 -22.81
C VAL A 43 -18.63 38.13 -22.56
N ARG A 44 -19.55 39.04 -22.85
CA ARG A 44 -21.00 38.88 -22.83
C ARG A 44 -21.40 38.00 -24.01
N GLN A 45 -22.47 37.20 -23.83
CA GLN A 45 -23.43 36.72 -24.84
C GLN A 45 -23.53 35.18 -24.98
N GLY A 46 -24.69 34.65 -24.57
CA GLY A 46 -25.23 33.39 -25.11
C GLY A 46 -25.72 32.39 -24.06
N GLY A 47 -27.04 32.29 -23.90
CA GLY A 47 -27.68 31.09 -23.34
C GLY A 47 -28.06 31.17 -21.88
N ALA A 48 -29.23 31.74 -21.61
CA ALA A 48 -29.98 31.47 -20.39
C ALA A 48 -30.37 29.99 -20.37
N MET A 49 -29.55 29.16 -19.73
CA MET A 49 -30.03 27.89 -19.17
C MET A 49 -30.47 28.21 -17.74
N PRO A 50 -31.67 27.80 -17.31
CA PRO A 50 -32.09 28.02 -15.94
C PRO A 50 -31.04 27.35 -15.05
N ALA A 51 -30.33 28.17 -14.28
CA ALA A 51 -29.61 27.71 -13.13
C ALA A 51 -30.64 26.96 -12.30
N VAL A 52 -30.65 25.63 -12.44
CA VAL A 52 -31.12 24.74 -11.40
C VAL A 52 -30.18 25.02 -10.25
N THR A 53 -30.49 26.10 -9.54
CA THR A 53 -30.37 26.20 -8.11
C THR A 53 -31.14 24.99 -7.60
N MET A 54 -30.49 23.82 -7.67
CA MET A 54 -30.62 22.87 -6.61
C MET A 54 -30.22 23.67 -5.41
N ASN A 55 -31.24 24.26 -4.82
CA ASN A 55 -31.42 24.47 -3.42
C ASN A 55 -31.04 23.12 -2.79
N ARG A 56 -29.73 22.86 -2.74
CA ARG A 56 -29.09 22.09 -1.69
C ARG A 56 -29.34 22.95 -0.47
N HIS A 57 -30.61 22.98 -0.06
CA HIS A 57 -30.95 22.72 1.30
C HIS A 57 -30.03 21.57 1.68
N ALA A 58 -28.89 21.94 2.26
CA ALA A 58 -28.40 21.27 3.43
C ALA A 58 -29.64 21.15 4.32
N ARG A 59 -30.44 20.11 4.05
CA ARG A 59 -31.27 19.52 5.06
C ARG A 59 -30.21 19.14 6.07
N ASN A 60 -30.06 19.98 7.09
CA ASN A 60 -29.65 19.54 8.40
C ASN A 60 -30.69 18.48 8.78
N VAL A 61 -30.59 17.30 8.16
CA VAL A 61 -31.16 16.09 8.69
C VAL A 61 -30.26 15.85 9.88
N THR A 62 -30.63 16.45 11.00
CA THR A 62 -30.05 16.11 12.29
C THR A 62 -30.43 14.65 12.47
N LEU A 63 -29.55 13.75 12.01
CA LEU A 63 -29.73 12.32 12.17
C LEU A 63 -29.86 12.09 13.67
N SER A 64 -30.88 11.33 14.06
CA SER A 64 -31.00 10.92 15.45
C SER A 64 -29.70 10.25 15.90
N PRO A 65 -29.22 10.50 17.13
CA PRO A 65 -28.03 9.82 17.66
C PRO A 65 -28.07 8.30 17.47
N ALA A 66 -29.25 7.69 17.59
CA ALA A 66 -29.45 6.26 17.35
C ALA A 66 -29.22 5.83 15.89
N ALA A 67 -29.54 6.71 14.92
CA ALA A 67 -29.29 6.46 13.50
C ALA A 67 -27.79 6.54 13.18
N VAL A 68 -27.07 7.47 13.82
CA VAL A 68 -25.61 7.60 13.70
C VAL A 68 -24.92 6.36 14.29
N GLU A 69 -25.29 5.96 15.51
CA GLU A 69 -24.74 4.75 16.15
C GLU A 69 -24.98 3.48 15.30
N THR A 70 -26.16 3.35 14.71
CA THR A 70 -26.47 2.23 13.81
C THR A 70 -25.60 2.26 12.55
N ALA A 71 -25.35 3.45 11.99
CA ALA A 71 -24.48 3.60 10.82
C ALA A 71 -23.02 3.22 11.17
N ASP A 72 -22.52 3.69 12.31
CA ASP A 72 -21.18 3.37 12.79
C ASP A 72 -21.00 1.86 13.01
N HIS A 73 -21.99 1.18 13.59
CA HIS A 73 -21.98 -0.28 13.74
C HIS A 73 -21.91 -1.00 12.39
N ARG A 74 -22.70 -0.58 11.40
CA ARG A 74 -22.67 -1.16 10.04
C ARG A 74 -21.32 -0.94 9.37
N GLN A 75 -20.74 0.23 9.54
CA GLN A 75 -19.42 0.56 9.00
C GLN A 75 -18.31 -0.27 9.68
N ALA A 76 -18.38 -0.43 11.00
CA ALA A 76 -17.45 -1.28 11.76
C ALA A 76 -17.53 -2.75 11.29
N ASP A 77 -18.75 -3.28 11.08
CA ASP A 77 -18.94 -4.63 10.57
C ASP A 77 -18.37 -4.80 9.15
N TYR A 78 -18.54 -3.80 8.28
CA TYR A 78 -17.95 -3.79 6.95
C TYR A 78 -16.42 -3.85 7.01
N PHE A 79 -15.78 -2.96 7.79
CA PHE A 79 -14.33 -2.96 7.92
C PHE A 79 -13.80 -4.26 8.53
N ARG A 80 -14.49 -4.85 9.51
CA ARG A 80 -14.11 -6.17 10.03
C ARG A 80 -14.06 -7.23 8.96
N ARG A 81 -15.07 -7.29 8.08
CA ARG A 81 -15.10 -8.29 7.00
C ARG A 81 -13.89 -8.13 6.08
N ILE A 82 -13.54 -6.90 5.70
CA ILE A 82 -12.37 -6.62 4.86
C ILE A 82 -11.07 -6.98 5.57
N LEU A 83 -10.90 -6.58 6.84
CA LEU A 83 -9.68 -6.87 7.60
C LEU A 83 -9.49 -8.38 7.78
N VAL A 84 -10.56 -9.12 8.09
CA VAL A 84 -10.51 -10.58 8.19
C VAL A 84 -10.18 -11.23 6.85
N GLN A 85 -10.73 -10.72 5.75
CA GLN A 85 -10.39 -11.21 4.41
C GLN A 85 -8.92 -10.94 4.05
N SER A 86 -8.43 -9.74 4.33
CA SER A 86 -7.03 -9.36 4.11
C SER A 86 -6.07 -10.22 4.95
N ARG A 87 -6.39 -10.43 6.23
CA ARG A 87 -5.62 -11.33 7.11
C ARG A 87 -5.51 -12.75 6.56
N ARG A 88 -6.61 -13.31 6.04
CA ARG A 88 -6.60 -14.63 5.40
C ARG A 88 -5.70 -14.68 4.16
N HIS A 89 -5.66 -13.60 3.39
CA HIS A 89 -4.78 -13.52 2.23
C HIS A 89 -3.29 -13.50 2.66
N ILE A 90 -2.97 -12.76 3.72
CA ILE A 90 -1.62 -12.76 4.31
C ILE A 90 -1.27 -14.15 4.84
N ASP A 91 -2.17 -14.80 5.58
CA ASP A 91 -1.96 -16.16 6.09
C ASP A 91 -1.65 -17.16 4.95
N HIS A 92 -2.36 -17.04 3.82
CA HIS A 92 -2.07 -17.83 2.64
C HIS A 92 -0.67 -17.54 2.08
N ARG A 93 -0.30 -16.28 1.88
CA ARG A 93 1.04 -15.90 1.40
C ARG A 93 2.15 -16.38 2.32
N LEU A 94 1.96 -16.29 3.63
CA LEU A 94 2.89 -16.83 4.62
C LEU A 94 3.07 -18.35 4.48
N SER A 95 1.98 -19.08 4.20
CA SER A 95 2.07 -20.52 3.92
C SER A 95 2.87 -20.82 2.65
N GLU A 96 2.71 -20.00 1.60
CA GLU A 96 3.48 -20.15 0.36
C GLU A 96 4.96 -19.78 0.55
N TYR A 97 5.27 -18.73 1.32
CA TYR A 97 6.66 -18.41 1.66
C TYR A 97 7.35 -19.55 2.42
N ARG A 98 6.66 -20.20 3.36
CA ARG A 98 7.23 -21.34 4.09
C ARG A 98 7.59 -22.49 3.16
N LYS A 99 6.71 -22.82 2.20
CA LYS A 99 6.99 -23.84 1.18
C LYS A 99 8.18 -23.44 0.30
N ALA A 100 8.22 -22.20 -0.16
CA ALA A 100 9.29 -21.69 -1.00
C ALA A 100 10.64 -21.66 -0.27
N ILE A 101 10.66 -21.31 1.02
CA ILE A 101 11.87 -21.35 1.85
C ILE A 101 12.40 -22.78 1.93
N ALA A 102 11.54 -23.75 2.25
CA ALA A 102 11.94 -25.16 2.32
C ALA A 102 12.48 -25.67 0.97
N ALA A 103 11.87 -25.26 -0.15
CA ALA A 103 12.35 -25.62 -1.48
C ALA A 103 13.72 -25.00 -1.81
N ALA A 104 13.93 -23.72 -1.49
CA ALA A 104 15.21 -23.05 -1.68
C ALA A 104 16.32 -23.66 -0.79
N GLU A 105 16.00 -23.99 0.46
CA GLU A 105 16.92 -24.69 1.36
C GLU A 105 17.30 -26.07 0.82
N ALA A 106 16.34 -26.85 0.31
CA ALA A 106 16.60 -28.15 -0.30
C ALA A 106 17.46 -28.06 -1.58
N ALA A 107 17.37 -26.94 -2.30
CA ALA A 107 18.19 -26.65 -3.46
C ALA A 107 19.59 -26.09 -3.11
N GLY A 108 19.88 -25.83 -1.83
CA GLY A 108 21.11 -25.17 -1.39
C GLY A 108 21.16 -23.66 -1.67
N ASP A 109 20.04 -23.06 -2.08
CA ASP A 109 19.91 -21.62 -2.36
C ASP A 109 19.71 -20.83 -1.05
N ALA A 110 20.80 -20.62 -0.33
CA ALA A 110 20.80 -19.87 0.93
C ALA A 110 20.40 -18.40 0.75
N GLU A 111 20.76 -17.78 -0.37
CA GLU A 111 20.42 -16.38 -0.67
C GLU A 111 18.93 -16.22 -0.94
N GLY A 112 18.36 -17.08 -1.79
CA GLY A 112 16.92 -17.12 -2.08
C GLY A 112 16.11 -17.38 -0.83
N ALA A 113 16.50 -18.37 -0.01
CA ALA A 113 15.88 -18.62 1.29
C ALA A 113 15.98 -17.40 2.22
N GLY A 114 17.12 -16.68 2.22
CA GLY A 114 17.30 -15.44 2.96
C GLY A 114 16.34 -14.33 2.51
N SER A 115 16.16 -14.14 1.20
CA SER A 115 15.24 -13.16 0.62
C SER A 115 13.79 -13.47 0.97
N LEU A 116 13.37 -14.73 0.83
CA LEU A 116 12.02 -15.18 1.17
C LEU A 116 11.68 -14.95 2.65
N ARG A 117 12.62 -15.21 3.57
CA ARG A 117 12.43 -14.92 5.00
C ARG A 117 12.24 -13.42 5.28
N ARG A 118 12.96 -12.54 4.56
CA ARG A 118 12.77 -11.08 4.72
C ARG A 118 11.38 -10.65 4.27
N MET A 119 10.87 -11.21 3.17
CA MET A 119 9.50 -10.94 2.70
C MET A 119 8.46 -11.47 3.69
N ALA A 120 8.61 -12.70 4.19
CA ALA A 120 7.71 -13.28 5.19
C ALA A 120 7.61 -12.42 6.47
N ARG A 121 8.72 -11.86 6.94
CA ARG A 121 8.70 -10.91 8.09
C ARG A 121 7.95 -9.60 7.81
N GLY A 122 7.87 -9.18 6.55
CA GLY A 122 7.03 -8.05 6.15
C GLY A 122 5.56 -8.38 6.36
N GLU A 123 5.14 -9.54 5.83
CA GLU A 123 3.78 -10.05 5.96
C GLU A 123 3.37 -10.35 7.41
N GLU A 124 4.27 -10.90 8.23
CA GLU A 124 3.99 -11.13 9.66
C GLU A 124 3.65 -9.83 10.39
N ARG A 125 4.41 -8.76 10.13
CA ARG A 125 4.14 -7.45 10.72
C ARG A 125 2.82 -6.86 10.25
N GLU A 126 2.48 -7.05 8.98
CA GLU A 126 1.19 -6.60 8.45
C GLU A 126 0.04 -7.38 9.10
N ARG A 127 0.14 -8.71 9.20
CA ARG A 127 -0.85 -9.56 9.89
C ARG A 127 -1.07 -9.09 11.33
N ASP A 128 0.00 -8.86 12.08
CA ASP A 128 -0.09 -8.43 13.47
C ASP A 128 -0.74 -7.03 13.59
N ALA A 129 -0.51 -6.14 12.62
CA ALA A 129 -1.20 -4.85 12.54
C ALA A 129 -2.70 -5.01 12.23
N LEU A 130 -3.07 -5.93 11.33
CA LEU A 130 -4.48 -6.24 11.06
C LEU A 130 -5.18 -6.81 12.28
N ASP A 131 -4.52 -7.72 13.02
CA ASP A 131 -5.06 -8.31 14.25
C ASP A 131 -5.36 -7.23 15.29
N GLY A 132 -4.43 -6.29 15.51
CA GLY A 132 -4.66 -5.16 16.40
C GLY A 132 -5.83 -4.26 15.96
N MET A 133 -6.03 -4.03 14.65
CA MET A 133 -7.18 -3.27 14.15
C MET A 133 -8.51 -4.01 14.32
N ILE A 134 -8.53 -5.33 14.07
CA ILE A 134 -9.70 -6.18 14.27
C ILE A 134 -10.14 -6.17 15.73
N GLU A 135 -9.20 -6.38 16.66
CA GLU A 135 -9.46 -6.35 18.10
C GLU A 135 -9.98 -4.99 18.57
N ASN A 136 -9.39 -3.90 18.06
CA ASN A 136 -9.83 -2.55 18.42
C ASN A 136 -11.25 -2.27 17.92
N LEU A 137 -11.57 -2.68 16.70
CA LEU A 137 -12.94 -2.61 16.20
C LEU A 137 -13.89 -3.45 17.05
N GLN A 138 -13.52 -4.69 17.41
CA GLN A 138 -14.32 -5.58 18.25
C GLN A 138 -14.64 -4.96 19.62
N ARG A 139 -13.63 -4.37 20.26
CA ARG A 139 -13.78 -3.69 21.55
C ARG A 139 -14.69 -2.46 21.45
N ARG A 140 -14.56 -1.65 20.39
CA ARG A 140 -15.34 -0.41 20.23
C ARG A 140 -16.78 -0.65 19.78
N PHE A 141 -17.03 -1.70 19.01
CA PHE A 141 -18.35 -1.98 18.44
C PHE A 141 -18.78 -3.43 18.68
N PRO A 142 -19.00 -3.86 19.94
CA PRO A 142 -19.32 -5.25 20.23
C PRO A 142 -20.44 -5.77 19.32
N HIS A 143 -20.33 -7.00 18.82
CA HIS A 143 -21.43 -7.57 18.05
C HIS A 143 -22.66 -7.60 18.94
N ARG A 144 -23.72 -6.87 18.56
CA ARG A 144 -25.04 -7.06 19.14
C ARG A 144 -25.49 -8.47 18.79
N ALA A 145 -25.20 -9.42 19.67
CA ALA A 145 -25.86 -10.71 19.61
C ALA A 145 -27.36 -10.43 19.67
N ARG A 146 -28.08 -10.75 18.59
CA ARG A 146 -29.53 -10.68 18.58
C ARG A 146 -30.00 -11.56 19.75
N PRO A 147 -30.67 -11.01 20.79
CA PRO A 147 -31.14 -11.84 21.88
C PRO A 147 -32.01 -12.93 21.27
N ALA A 148 -31.69 -14.19 21.55
CA ALA A 148 -32.49 -15.32 21.12
C ALA A 148 -33.89 -15.09 21.70
N ALA A 149 -34.87 -14.90 20.81
CA ALA A 149 -36.28 -14.89 21.21
C ALA A 149 -36.55 -16.25 21.85
N ARG A 150 -36.85 -16.24 23.14
CA ARG A 150 -37.39 -17.37 23.89
C ARG A 150 -38.90 -17.41 23.73
#